data_AF-A0A1Q3GM61-F1
#
_entry.id   AF-A0A1Q3GM61-F1
#
_cell.length_a   1.000
_cell.length_b   1.000
_cell.length_c   1.000
_cell.angle_alpha   90.00
_cell.angle_beta   90.00
_cell.angle_gamma   90.00
#
_symmetry.space_group_name_H-M   'P 1'
#
loop_
_entity.id
_entity.type
_entity.pdbx_description
1 polymer ?
#
loop_
_entity_poly.entity_id
_entity_poly.type
_entity_poly.pdbx_seq_one_letter_code
_entity_poly.pdbx_strand_id
1 'polypeptide(L)'
;MSGTWELKKISNKDMVNVTMKMILEFQASGVFYEEFINRNKTGMGTWRLTNDDTQIKITRTGNEEDSIKIDKLSQTALVLLDNEGNKFHFDRLKIPEVIKKGKRLMQRTWGLTKVEINGKVDTTMKPNAMVLTFKVSGAFSAKGKEDSNGNWRLVLRQGKMICLLFENNGEDKDKITIEKLTAQQLIIVTSEDDKFYFKAH
;
A
#
# COMPACT_ATOMS: atom_id res chain seq x y z
N MET A 1 -9.42 14.02 7.48
CA MET A 1 -9.50 12.55 7.55
C MET A 1 -8.25 11.82 7.05
N SER A 2 -7.60 12.26 5.95
CA SER A 2 -6.46 11.55 5.35
C SER A 2 -5.38 11.14 6.35
N GLY A 3 -4.83 9.94 6.19
CA GLY A 3 -3.81 9.36 7.06
C GLY A 3 -3.90 7.84 7.18
N THR A 4 -2.98 7.29 7.97
CA THR A 4 -2.93 5.86 8.29
C THR A 4 -3.45 5.62 9.70
N TRP A 5 -4.27 4.59 9.85
CA TRP A 5 -5.03 4.29 11.05
C TRP A 5 -4.89 2.80 11.36
N GLU A 6 -4.58 2.47 12.61
CA GLU A 6 -4.45 1.08 13.08
C GLU A 6 -5.60 0.73 14.01
N LEU A 7 -6.30 -0.37 13.71
CA LEU A 7 -7.38 -0.88 14.53
C LEU A 7 -6.81 -1.37 15.87
N LYS A 8 -7.34 -0.84 16.97
CA LYS A 8 -6.96 -1.25 18.33
C LYS A 8 -7.96 -2.20 18.95
N LYS A 9 -9.26 -1.96 18.71
CA LYS A 9 -10.34 -2.77 19.25
C LYS A 9 -11.62 -2.58 18.45
N ILE A 10 -12.48 -3.59 18.54
CA ILE A 10 -13.87 -3.56 18.12
C ILE A 10 -14.69 -3.70 19.39
N SER A 11 -15.72 -2.88 19.58
CA SER A 11 -16.59 -2.95 20.75
C SER A 11 -18.06 -2.86 20.37
N ASN A 12 -18.89 -3.68 21.00
CA ASN A 12 -20.34 -3.56 21.07
C ASN A 12 -20.73 -3.31 22.55
N LYS A 13 -22.01 -3.02 22.84
CA LYS A 13 -22.57 -2.84 24.19
C LYS A 13 -22.11 -3.91 25.18
N ASP A 14 -21.95 -5.16 24.74
CA ASP A 14 -21.69 -6.30 25.64
C ASP A 14 -20.33 -6.98 25.43
N MET A 15 -19.53 -6.55 24.44
CA MET A 15 -18.29 -7.26 24.07
C MET A 15 -17.20 -6.34 23.55
N VAL A 16 -15.94 -6.62 23.91
CA VAL A 16 -14.75 -6.02 23.33
C VAL A 16 -13.89 -7.10 22.67
N ASN A 17 -13.61 -6.95 21.37
CA ASN A 17 -12.76 -7.84 20.60
C ASN A 17 -11.46 -7.10 20.17
N VAL A 18 -10.31 -7.69 20.50
CA VAL A 18 -8.96 -7.17 20.18
C VAL A 18 -8.14 -8.10 19.29
N THR A 19 -8.74 -9.17 18.77
CA THR A 19 -8.04 -10.19 17.97
C THR A 19 -7.78 -9.74 16.53
N MET A 20 -8.61 -8.83 16.02
CA MET A 20 -8.48 -8.33 14.66
C MET A 20 -7.40 -7.26 14.58
N LYS A 21 -6.45 -7.44 13.66
CA LYS A 21 -5.40 -6.46 13.36
C LYS A 21 -5.58 -5.94 11.95
N MET A 22 -5.89 -4.65 11.85
CA MET A 22 -6.16 -3.98 10.58
C MET A 22 -5.46 -2.64 10.51
N ILE A 23 -4.97 -2.28 9.32
CA ILE A 23 -4.52 -0.92 8.99
C ILE A 23 -5.37 -0.39 7.84
N LEU A 24 -5.84 0.84 7.98
CA LEU A 24 -6.50 1.62 6.93
C LEU A 24 -5.62 2.81 6.55
N GLU A 25 -5.48 3.11 5.26
CA GLU A 25 -4.81 4.32 4.76
C GLU A 25 -5.74 5.07 3.81
N PHE A 26 -6.12 6.28 4.20
CA PHE A 26 -6.91 7.21 3.41
C PHE A 26 -6.00 8.27 2.81
N GLN A 27 -5.78 8.25 1.50
CA GLN A 27 -4.96 9.25 0.82
C GLN A 27 -5.80 10.43 0.36
N ALA A 28 -5.22 11.63 0.40
CA ALA A 28 -5.90 12.86 -0.03
C ALA A 28 -6.30 12.85 -1.51
N SER A 29 -5.68 12.00 -2.33
CA SER A 29 -6.04 11.74 -3.73
C SER A 29 -7.36 10.98 -3.90
N GLY A 30 -7.98 10.51 -2.81
CA GLY A 30 -9.17 9.64 -2.86
C GLY A 30 -8.84 8.16 -2.94
N VAL A 31 -7.56 7.77 -2.92
CA VAL A 31 -7.14 6.35 -2.87
C VAL A 31 -7.24 5.81 -1.45
N PHE A 32 -7.78 4.60 -1.32
CA PHE A 32 -7.94 3.87 -0.06
C PHE A 32 -7.13 2.57 -0.10
N TYR A 33 -6.45 2.25 1.00
CA TYR A 33 -5.85 0.94 1.22
C TYR A 33 -6.32 0.34 2.53
N GLU A 34 -6.55 -0.97 2.52
CA GLU A 34 -6.79 -1.76 3.72
C GLU A 34 -5.83 -2.94 3.79
N GLU A 35 -5.49 -3.31 5.02
CA GLU A 35 -4.59 -4.41 5.30
C GLU A 35 -5.08 -5.16 6.54
N PHE A 36 -5.41 -6.44 6.37
CA PHE A 36 -5.76 -7.35 7.44
C PHE A 36 -4.50 -8.13 7.83
N ILE A 37 -3.77 -7.65 8.82
CA ILE A 37 -2.43 -8.14 9.19
C ILE A 37 -2.46 -9.62 9.54
N ASN A 38 -3.43 -10.04 10.37
CA ASN A 38 -3.55 -11.42 10.81
C ASN A 38 -4.06 -12.39 9.72
N ARG A 39 -4.58 -11.87 8.60
CA ARG A 39 -5.03 -12.64 7.44
C ARG A 39 -4.08 -12.53 6.24
N ASN A 40 -3.00 -11.76 6.37
CA ASN A 40 -2.07 -11.39 5.30
C ASN A 40 -2.79 -10.93 4.00
N LYS A 41 -3.94 -10.27 4.15
CA LYS A 41 -4.77 -9.78 3.04
C LYS A 41 -4.62 -8.28 2.91
N THR A 42 -4.39 -7.80 1.69
CA THR A 42 -4.39 -6.38 1.35
C THR A 42 -5.49 -6.09 0.33
N GLY A 43 -5.92 -4.84 0.28
CA GLY A 43 -6.93 -4.38 -0.66
C GLY A 43 -6.75 -2.90 -0.96
N MET A 44 -7.23 -2.50 -2.13
CA MET A 44 -7.26 -1.12 -2.58
C MET A 44 -8.67 -0.75 -3.03
N GLY A 45 -8.99 0.53 -2.92
CA GLY A 45 -10.21 1.09 -3.45
C GLY A 45 -10.12 2.61 -3.56
N THR A 46 -11.27 3.24 -3.67
CA THR A 46 -11.43 4.68 -3.53
C THR A 46 -12.24 5.00 -2.27
N TRP A 47 -12.10 6.23 -1.79
CA TRP A 47 -12.91 6.72 -0.68
C TRP A 47 -13.31 8.18 -0.88
N ARG A 48 -14.42 8.54 -0.24
CA ARG A 48 -14.88 9.93 -0.09
C ARG A 48 -15.66 10.10 1.21
N LEU A 49 -15.72 11.33 1.69
CA LEU A 49 -16.66 11.73 2.74
C LEU A 49 -18.01 12.08 2.13
N THR A 50 -19.09 11.84 2.87
CA THR A 50 -20.39 12.43 2.56
C THR A 50 -20.35 13.95 2.77
N ASN A 51 -21.29 14.68 2.14
CA ASN A 51 -21.30 16.15 2.18
C ASN A 51 -21.43 16.75 3.59
N ASP A 52 -21.96 15.97 4.53
CA ASP A 52 -22.13 16.34 5.94
C ASP A 52 -20.98 15.84 6.83
N ASP A 53 -19.94 15.22 6.24
CA ASP A 53 -18.78 14.63 6.91
C ASP A 53 -19.15 13.58 7.99
N THR A 54 -20.36 13.00 7.93
CA THR A 54 -20.81 12.00 8.92
C THR A 54 -20.52 10.56 8.53
N GLN A 55 -20.21 10.29 7.25
CA GLN A 55 -19.95 8.94 6.75
C GLN A 55 -18.75 8.91 5.80
N ILE A 56 -18.09 7.75 5.77
CA ILE A 56 -17.09 7.40 4.77
C ILE A 56 -17.73 6.45 3.78
N LYS A 57 -17.65 6.79 2.50
CA LYS A 57 -17.98 5.90 1.41
C LYS A 57 -16.69 5.28 0.88
N ILE A 58 -16.62 3.96 0.86
CA ILE A 58 -15.47 3.19 0.39
C ILE A 58 -15.95 2.31 -0.75
N THR A 59 -15.32 2.45 -1.91
CA THR A 59 -15.54 1.55 -3.04
C THR A 59 -14.32 0.67 -3.17
N ARG A 60 -14.41 -0.57 -2.68
CA ARG A 60 -13.38 -1.59 -2.93
C ARG A 60 -13.47 -2.00 -4.39
N THR A 61 -12.33 -2.17 -5.04
CA THR A 61 -12.37 -2.43 -6.47
C THR A 61 -13.05 -3.78 -6.76
N GLY A 62 -14.00 -3.78 -7.71
CA GLY A 62 -14.84 -4.95 -8.03
C GLY A 62 -16.07 -5.15 -7.14
N ASN A 63 -16.29 -4.28 -6.15
CA ASN A 63 -17.43 -4.36 -5.22
C ASN A 63 -18.30 -3.09 -5.26
N GLU A 64 -19.49 -3.19 -4.66
CA GLU A 64 -20.36 -2.05 -4.41
C GLU A 64 -19.74 -1.05 -3.40
N GLU A 65 -20.24 0.19 -3.41
CA GLU A 65 -19.83 1.23 -2.47
C GLU A 65 -20.41 0.90 -1.08
N ASP A 66 -19.52 0.67 -0.11
CA ASP A 66 -19.89 0.53 1.29
C ASP A 66 -19.91 1.91 1.96
N SER A 67 -20.93 2.16 2.79
CA SER A 67 -20.97 3.36 3.64
C SER A 67 -20.78 2.97 5.10
N ILE A 68 -19.88 3.65 5.80
CA ILE A 68 -19.65 3.46 7.23
C ILE A 68 -19.72 4.78 7.96
N LYS A 69 -20.44 4.81 9.09
CA LYS A 69 -20.65 6.04 9.86
C LYS A 69 -19.41 6.38 10.68
N ILE A 70 -19.14 7.68 10.79
CA ILE A 70 -18.09 8.23 11.65
C ILE A 70 -18.74 8.58 12.98
N ASP A 71 -18.36 7.86 14.03
CA ASP A 71 -18.78 8.15 15.41
C ASP A 71 -17.88 9.23 16.04
N LYS A 72 -16.58 9.20 15.70
CA LYS A 72 -15.59 10.18 16.16
C LYS A 72 -14.45 10.33 15.17
N LEU A 73 -14.02 11.56 14.93
CA LEU A 73 -12.81 11.87 14.17
C LEU A 73 -12.01 12.97 14.86
N SER A 74 -10.72 12.73 15.05
CA SER A 74 -9.77 13.70 15.61
C SER A 74 -8.38 13.53 14.97
N GLN A 75 -7.37 14.26 15.42
CA GLN A 75 -6.01 14.08 14.91
C GLN A 75 -5.39 12.72 15.26
N THR A 76 -5.81 12.12 16.38
CA THR A 76 -5.19 10.90 16.95
C THR A 76 -6.11 9.70 16.96
N ALA A 77 -7.43 9.90 16.90
CA ALA A 77 -8.41 8.82 16.98
C ALA A 77 -9.48 8.92 15.88
N LEU A 78 -9.86 7.75 15.36
CA LEU A 78 -10.96 7.54 14.44
C LEU A 78 -11.84 6.41 15.00
N VAL A 79 -13.14 6.65 15.12
CA VAL A 79 -14.12 5.63 15.50
C VAL A 79 -15.15 5.50 14.40
N LEU A 80 -15.25 4.31 13.84
CA LEU A 80 -16.26 3.97 12.82
C LEU A 80 -17.37 3.12 13.45
N LEU A 81 -18.59 3.32 13.00
CA LEU A 81 -19.79 2.62 13.46
C LEU A 81 -20.43 1.90 12.28
N ASP A 82 -20.56 0.58 12.37
CA ASP A 82 -21.31 -0.20 11.38
C ASP A 82 -22.82 -0.22 11.68
N ASN A 83 -23.59 -0.83 10.79
CA ASN A 83 -25.04 -0.93 10.90
C ASN A 83 -25.52 -1.86 12.03
N GLU A 84 -24.62 -2.72 12.56
CA GLU A 84 -24.90 -3.63 13.67
C GLU A 84 -24.62 -2.98 15.04
N GLY A 85 -24.12 -1.75 15.05
CA GLY A 85 -23.78 -1.02 16.25
C GLY A 85 -22.38 -1.30 16.79
N ASN A 86 -21.54 -2.02 16.05
CA ASN A 86 -20.14 -2.25 16.41
C ASN A 86 -19.32 -0.99 16.16
N LYS A 87 -18.51 -0.61 17.16
CA LYS A 87 -17.55 0.48 17.08
C LYS A 87 -16.15 -0.04 16.82
N PHE A 88 -15.55 0.43 15.73
CA PHE A 88 -14.17 0.14 15.35
C PHE A 88 -13.29 1.30 15.76
N HIS A 89 -12.41 1.08 16.75
CA HIS A 89 -11.56 2.12 17.31
C HIS A 89 -10.19 2.05 16.69
N PHE A 90 -9.80 3.11 16.01
CA PHE A 90 -8.51 3.25 15.36
C PHE A 90 -7.69 4.37 15.99
N ASP A 91 -6.40 4.09 16.15
CA ASP A 91 -5.42 5.12 16.47
C ASP A 91 -4.67 5.55 15.21
N ARG A 92 -4.27 6.82 15.19
CA ARG A 92 -3.42 7.37 14.12
C ARG A 92 -2.07 6.67 14.15
N LEU A 93 -1.73 5.95 13.08
CA LEU A 93 -0.44 5.32 12.93
C LEU A 93 0.59 6.33 12.42
N LYS A 94 1.66 6.54 13.20
CA LYS A 94 2.77 7.39 12.78
C LYS A 94 3.62 6.65 11.75
N ILE A 95 3.53 7.05 10.48
CA ILE A 95 4.34 6.45 9.41
C ILE A 95 5.83 6.68 9.70
N PRO A 96 6.66 5.62 9.77
CA PRO A 96 8.09 5.75 10.01
C PRO A 96 8.79 6.66 8.99
N GLU A 97 9.77 7.47 9.43
CA GLU A 97 10.53 8.37 8.55
C GLU A 97 11.23 7.62 7.41
N VAL A 98 11.66 6.38 7.66
CA VAL A 98 12.25 5.50 6.61
C VAL A 98 11.27 5.22 5.46
N ILE A 99 9.96 5.06 5.75
CA ILE A 99 8.94 4.88 4.70
C ILE A 99 8.64 6.19 3.99
N LYS A 100 8.61 7.31 4.70
CA LYS A 100 8.42 8.63 4.06
C LYS A 100 9.58 8.94 3.10
N LYS A 101 10.82 8.74 3.55
CA LYS A 101 12.02 8.89 2.70
C LYS A 101 12.02 7.90 1.55
N GLY A 102 11.66 6.64 1.81
CA GLY A 102 11.52 5.60 0.78
C GLY A 102 10.51 5.98 -0.30
N LYS A 103 9.30 6.44 0.07
CA LYS A 103 8.29 6.90 -0.89
C LYS A 103 8.83 8.01 -1.80
N ARG A 104 9.53 9.01 -1.24
CA ARG A 104 10.15 10.10 -2.02
C ARG A 104 11.23 9.60 -2.98
N LEU A 105 12.03 8.62 -2.58
CA LEU A 105 13.06 8.04 -3.44
C LEU A 105 12.42 7.20 -4.56
N MET A 106 11.42 6.37 -4.25
CA MET A 106 10.71 5.53 -5.22
C MET A 106 10.07 6.34 -6.35
N GLN A 107 9.55 7.53 -6.07
CA GLN A 107 8.79 8.41 -6.98
C GLN A 107 9.63 8.97 -8.16
N ARG A 108 10.02 8.10 -9.08
CA ARG A 108 10.77 8.41 -10.31
C ARG A 108 10.69 7.25 -11.29
N THR A 109 11.41 7.40 -12.40
CA THR A 109 11.62 6.34 -13.40
C THR A 109 12.91 5.59 -13.09
N TRP A 110 12.86 4.26 -13.24
CA TRP A 110 13.91 3.32 -12.91
C TRP A 110 14.16 2.39 -14.09
N GLY A 111 15.35 2.42 -14.66
CA GLY A 111 15.76 1.55 -15.77
C GLY A 111 16.54 0.34 -15.27
N LEU A 112 16.19 -0.85 -15.73
CA LEU A 112 16.87 -2.09 -15.37
C LEU A 112 18.32 -2.06 -15.87
N THR A 113 19.25 -2.50 -15.04
CA THR A 113 20.69 -2.52 -15.36
C THR A 113 21.33 -3.88 -15.20
N LYS A 114 20.80 -4.72 -14.31
CA LYS A 114 21.35 -6.03 -14.00
C LYS A 114 20.27 -6.91 -13.36
N VAL A 115 20.32 -8.20 -13.64
CA VAL A 115 19.52 -9.23 -12.98
C VAL A 115 20.45 -10.30 -12.42
N GLU A 116 20.18 -10.77 -11.22
CA GLU A 116 20.82 -11.95 -10.64
C GLU A 116 19.76 -13.01 -10.35
N ILE A 117 19.95 -14.20 -10.93
CA ILE A 117 19.09 -15.35 -10.75
C ILE A 117 19.90 -16.42 -10.03
N ASN A 118 19.41 -16.93 -8.89
CA ASN A 118 20.14 -17.90 -8.06
C ASN A 118 21.61 -17.47 -7.77
N GLY A 119 21.83 -16.17 -7.52
CA GLY A 119 23.14 -15.59 -7.22
C GLY A 119 24.10 -15.46 -8.43
N LYS A 120 23.65 -15.78 -9.65
CA LYS A 120 24.43 -15.61 -10.88
C LYS A 120 23.87 -14.47 -11.72
N VAL A 121 24.76 -13.66 -12.30
CA VAL A 121 24.36 -12.57 -13.19
C VAL A 121 23.75 -13.16 -14.47
N ASP A 122 22.52 -12.77 -14.80
CA ASP A 122 21.91 -13.09 -16.09
C ASP A 122 22.42 -12.10 -17.14
N THR A 123 23.22 -12.61 -18.08
CA THR A 123 23.80 -11.83 -19.18
C THR A 123 22.89 -11.74 -20.40
N THR A 124 21.74 -12.43 -20.40
CA THR A 124 20.80 -12.42 -21.53
C THR A 124 19.87 -11.19 -21.50
N MET A 125 19.61 -10.65 -20.31
CA MET A 125 18.83 -9.42 -20.16
C MET A 125 19.63 -8.18 -20.53
N LYS A 126 19.10 -7.41 -21.49
CA LYS A 126 19.68 -6.13 -21.90
C LYS A 126 19.36 -5.02 -20.88
N PRO A 127 20.25 -4.03 -20.69
CA PRO A 127 19.91 -2.81 -19.96
C PRO A 127 18.65 -2.16 -20.53
N ASN A 128 17.81 -1.62 -19.64
CA ASN A 128 16.50 -1.03 -19.94
C ASN A 128 15.50 -1.97 -20.63
N ALA A 129 15.72 -3.29 -20.62
CA ALA A 129 14.69 -4.27 -21.01
C ALA A 129 13.45 -4.18 -20.12
N MET A 130 13.57 -3.57 -18.94
CA MET A 130 12.46 -3.20 -18.08
C MET A 130 12.64 -1.78 -17.56
N VAL A 131 11.56 -1.00 -17.55
CA VAL A 131 11.52 0.36 -17.01
C VAL A 131 10.33 0.47 -16.06
N LEU A 132 10.57 0.81 -14.80
CA LEU A 132 9.54 1.03 -13.79
C LEU A 132 9.35 2.53 -13.56
N THR A 133 8.13 3.01 -13.47
CA THR A 133 7.81 4.40 -13.12
C THR A 133 6.83 4.40 -11.96
N PHE A 134 7.17 5.10 -10.88
CA PHE A 134 6.30 5.27 -9.72
C PHE A 134 5.92 6.74 -9.56
N LYS A 135 4.62 7.03 -9.54
CA LYS A 135 4.12 8.41 -9.45
C LYS A 135 3.75 8.76 -8.01
N VAL A 136 3.79 10.06 -7.72
CA VAL A 136 3.35 10.64 -6.43
C VAL A 136 1.89 10.28 -6.11
N SER A 137 1.05 10.16 -7.14
CA SER A 137 -0.35 9.78 -7.02
C SER A 137 -0.60 8.36 -6.49
N GLY A 138 0.44 7.53 -6.41
CA GLY A 138 0.31 6.11 -6.09
C GLY A 138 0.18 5.22 -7.34
N ALA A 139 0.16 5.78 -8.56
CA ALA A 139 0.14 4.98 -9.78
C ALA A 139 1.54 4.43 -10.13
N PHE A 140 1.61 3.22 -10.69
CA PHE A 140 2.83 2.63 -11.25
C PHE A 140 2.63 2.20 -12.71
N SER A 141 3.72 2.17 -13.46
CA SER A 141 3.80 1.52 -14.76
C SER A 141 5.13 0.77 -14.89
N ALA A 142 5.09 -0.44 -15.41
CA ALA A 142 6.24 -1.22 -15.83
C ALA A 142 6.16 -1.37 -17.35
N LYS A 143 7.23 -0.98 -18.06
CA LYS A 143 7.40 -1.25 -19.49
C LYS A 143 8.47 -2.30 -19.68
N GLY A 144 8.24 -3.25 -20.58
CA GLY A 144 9.22 -4.32 -20.83
C GLY A 144 8.70 -5.38 -21.79
N LYS A 145 8.93 -6.66 -21.45
CA LYS A 145 8.39 -7.78 -22.24
C LYS A 145 6.85 -7.77 -22.22
N GLU A 146 6.27 -7.46 -21.08
CA GLU A 146 4.85 -7.24 -20.89
C GLU A 146 4.67 -5.92 -20.14
N ASP A 147 3.90 -5.03 -20.73
CA ASP A 147 3.59 -3.75 -20.10
C ASP A 147 2.53 -3.98 -19.02
N SER A 148 2.77 -3.41 -17.84
CA SER A 148 1.85 -3.49 -16.71
C SER A 148 1.62 -2.09 -16.14
N ASN A 149 0.40 -1.81 -15.72
CA ASN A 149 0.04 -0.59 -15.02
C ASN A 149 -0.79 -0.94 -13.79
N GLY A 150 -0.78 -0.05 -12.80
CA GLY A 150 -1.54 -0.26 -11.58
C GLY A 150 -1.24 0.80 -10.53
N ASN A 151 -1.36 0.40 -9.26
CA ASN A 151 -1.04 1.24 -8.12
C ASN A 151 0.02 0.61 -7.23
N TRP A 152 0.73 1.42 -6.45
CA TRP A 152 1.78 0.97 -5.56
C TRP A 152 1.63 1.56 -4.16
N ARG A 153 2.07 0.79 -3.17
CA ARG A 153 2.14 1.22 -1.77
C ARG A 153 3.41 0.70 -1.12
N LEU A 154 4.13 1.59 -0.43
CA LEU A 154 5.31 1.23 0.34
C LEU A 154 4.97 1.05 1.82
N VAL A 155 5.30 -0.12 2.37
CA VAL A 155 5.05 -0.49 3.76
C VAL A 155 6.32 -1.01 4.43
N LEU A 156 6.35 -1.00 5.77
CA LEU A 156 7.41 -1.62 6.56
C LEU A 156 6.85 -2.88 7.22
N ARG A 157 7.38 -4.06 6.89
CA ARG A 157 7.01 -5.32 7.53
C ARG A 157 8.25 -6.00 8.09
N GLN A 158 8.24 -6.32 9.38
CA GLN A 158 9.37 -7.01 10.05
C GLN A 158 10.72 -6.33 9.79
N GLY A 159 10.75 -4.99 9.78
CA GLY A 159 11.95 -4.19 9.51
C GLY A 159 12.36 -4.11 8.03
N LYS A 160 11.70 -4.85 7.13
CA LYS A 160 11.94 -4.80 5.68
C LYS A 160 10.95 -3.86 5.00
N MET A 161 11.45 -3.12 4.01
CA MET A 161 10.63 -2.26 3.18
C MET A 161 10.05 -3.10 2.03
N ILE A 162 8.73 -3.07 1.88
CA ILE A 162 8.01 -3.85 0.87
C ILE A 162 7.20 -2.91 0.02
N CYS A 163 7.29 -3.07 -1.30
CA CYS A 163 6.41 -2.40 -2.25
C CYS A 163 5.31 -3.39 -2.65
N LEU A 164 4.07 -3.04 -2.32
CA LEU A 164 2.88 -3.74 -2.75
C LEU A 164 2.45 -3.16 -4.09
N LEU A 165 2.27 -4.01 -5.09
CA LEU A 165 1.75 -3.65 -6.41
C LEU A 165 0.33 -4.17 -6.53
N PHE A 166 -0.56 -3.30 -6.98
CA PHE A 166 -1.97 -3.58 -7.20
C PHE A 166 -2.28 -3.40 -8.67
N GLU A 167 -3.11 -4.28 -9.23
CA GLU A 167 -3.66 -4.08 -10.55
C GLU A 167 -4.62 -2.88 -10.59
N ASN A 168 -5.02 -2.45 -11.79
CA ASN A 168 -6.01 -1.37 -11.92
C ASN A 168 -7.36 -1.76 -11.32
N ASN A 169 -7.69 -3.06 -11.32
CA ASN A 169 -8.86 -3.62 -10.64
C ASN A 169 -8.63 -3.78 -9.12
N GLY A 170 -7.58 -3.19 -8.54
CA GLY A 170 -7.31 -3.17 -7.10
C GLY A 170 -6.92 -4.50 -6.47
N GLU A 171 -6.82 -5.58 -7.25
CA GLU A 171 -6.32 -6.86 -6.79
C GLU A 171 -4.81 -6.80 -6.51
N ASP A 172 -4.37 -7.60 -5.54
CA ASP A 172 -2.95 -7.79 -5.25
C ASP A 172 -2.28 -8.37 -6.51
N LYS A 173 -1.39 -7.59 -7.14
CA LYS A 173 -0.61 -8.05 -8.28
C LYS A 173 0.64 -8.79 -7.82
N ASP A 174 1.43 -8.12 -7.00
CA ASP A 174 2.74 -8.61 -6.56
C ASP A 174 3.22 -7.88 -5.30
N LYS A 175 4.19 -8.47 -4.61
CA LYS A 175 4.82 -7.94 -3.40
C LYS A 175 6.33 -8.09 -3.53
N ILE A 176 7.02 -6.98 -3.75
CA ILE A 176 8.48 -6.97 -3.93
C ILE A 176 9.18 -6.42 -2.69
N THR A 177 10.26 -7.08 -2.28
CA THR A 177 11.08 -6.62 -1.16
C THR A 177 12.13 -5.64 -1.68
N ILE A 178 12.27 -4.49 -1.01
CA ILE A 178 13.28 -3.49 -1.33
C ILE A 178 14.53 -3.79 -0.50
N GLU A 179 15.57 -4.33 -1.14
CA GLU A 179 16.87 -4.57 -0.49
C GLU A 179 17.66 -3.27 -0.36
N LYS A 180 17.64 -2.42 -1.39
CA LYS A 180 18.35 -1.13 -1.39
C LYS A 180 17.57 -0.09 -2.14
N LEU A 181 17.46 1.10 -1.54
CA LEU A 181 16.82 2.26 -2.16
C LEU A 181 17.59 3.54 -1.82
N THR A 182 18.12 4.18 -2.85
CA THR A 182 18.88 5.43 -2.78
C THR A 182 18.41 6.39 -3.86
N ALA A 183 19.03 7.56 -3.98
CA ALA A 183 18.71 8.50 -5.06
C ALA A 183 19.08 7.98 -6.46
N GLN A 184 19.99 7.01 -6.57
CA GLN A 184 20.52 6.53 -7.84
C GLN A 184 20.22 5.05 -8.11
N GLN A 185 19.97 4.27 -7.07
CA GLN A 185 19.87 2.81 -7.15
C GLN A 185 18.64 2.29 -6.42
N LEU A 186 17.95 1.36 -7.07
CA LEU A 186 16.89 0.53 -6.53
C LEU A 186 17.28 -0.94 -6.76
N ILE A 187 17.25 -1.74 -5.70
CA ILE A 187 17.41 -3.20 -5.76
C ILE A 187 16.15 -3.82 -5.17
N ILE A 188 15.46 -4.61 -5.96
CA ILE A 188 14.29 -5.38 -5.53
C ILE A 188 14.62 -6.86 -5.53
N VAL A 189 13.98 -7.59 -4.61
CA VAL A 189 14.12 -9.03 -4.44
C VAL A 189 12.73 -9.64 -4.55
N THR A 190 12.59 -10.65 -5.40
CA THR A 190 11.35 -11.41 -5.59
C THR A 190 11.19 -12.48 -4.51
N SER A 191 10.07 -13.21 -4.52
CA SER A 191 9.89 -14.38 -3.65
C SER A 191 10.83 -15.55 -3.95
N GLU A 192 11.43 -15.57 -5.13
CA GLU A 192 12.39 -16.60 -5.58
C GLU A 192 13.84 -16.18 -5.27
N ASP A 193 14.04 -15.12 -4.49
CA ASP A 193 15.34 -14.52 -4.16
C ASP A 193 16.12 -13.96 -5.37
N ASP A 194 15.47 -13.83 -6.53
CA ASP A 194 16.04 -13.14 -7.69
C ASP A 194 16.14 -11.65 -7.43
N LYS A 195 17.27 -11.05 -7.86
CA LYS A 195 17.55 -9.63 -7.64
C LYS A 195 17.53 -8.86 -8.95
N PHE A 196 16.77 -7.77 -8.94
CA PHE A 196 16.69 -6.84 -10.06
C PHE A 196 17.25 -5.49 -9.64
N TYR A 197 18.23 -5.02 -10.41
CA TYR A 197 18.98 -3.80 -10.13
C TYR A 197 18.59 -2.71 -11.11
N PHE A 198 18.12 -1.59 -10.60
CA PHE A 198 17.68 -0.45 -11.39
C PHE A 198 18.48 0.81 -11.05
N LYS A 199 18.60 1.68 -12.06
CA LYS A 199 19.12 3.05 -11.89
C LYS A 199 18.05 4.10 -12.14
N ALA A 200 18.12 5.20 -11.41
CA ALA A 200 17.23 6.34 -11.58
C ALA A 200 17.49 7.06 -12.92
N HIS A 201 16.41 7.52 -13.56
CA HIS A 201 16.40 8.42 -14.72
C HIS A 201 15.72 9.74 -14.38
#